data_AF-A0A352KSD5-F1
#
_entry.id   AF-A0A352KSD5-F1
#
_cell.length_a   1.000
_cell.length_b   1.000
_cell.length_c   1.000
_cell.angle_alpha   90.00
_cell.angle_beta   90.00
_cell.angle_gamma   90.00
#
_symmetry.space_group_name_H-M   'P 1'
#
loop_
_entity.id
_entity.type
_entity.pdbx_description
1 polymer ?
#
loop_
_entity_poly.entity_id
_entity_poly.type
_entity_poly.pdbx_seq_one_letter_code
_entity_poly.pdbx_strand_id
1 'polypeptide(L)'
;MRVAEEFKIFTNVHSKHVDPKNFSPESYIDVKVTGDHCLIPPNSFALARSVEYMRMPEDVFAIAVGKSTYARCGIVTNVTPIEPGWEGYITLEISNTTSLPAKIYANEGLVQLVFLKGEKPDLTYNLKGGKYHKQNGITLPRI
;
A
#
# COMPACT_ATOMS: atom_id res chain seq x y z
N MET A 1 9.80 -6.15 -0.65
CA MET A 1 9.46 -4.73 -0.48
C MET A 1 9.19 -4.45 0.98
N ARG A 2 9.84 -3.42 1.53
CA ARG A 2 9.73 -3.03 2.93
C ARG A 2 8.63 -2.00 3.11
N VAL A 3 7.96 -2.02 4.25
CA VAL A 3 6.98 -1.00 4.63
C VAL A 3 7.68 0.16 5.35
N ALA A 4 7.30 1.39 5.05
CA ALA A 4 7.87 2.58 5.68
C ALA A 4 7.38 2.79 7.12
N GLU A 5 7.85 3.86 7.76
CA GLU A 5 7.53 4.20 9.15
C GLU A 5 6.24 5.02 9.30
N GLU A 6 5.68 5.51 8.19
CA GLU A 6 4.44 6.27 8.17
C GLU A 6 3.24 5.39 7.79
N PHE A 7 2.15 5.53 8.55
CA PHE A 7 0.90 4.80 8.38
C PHE A 7 -0.29 5.75 8.48
N LYS A 8 -1.35 5.45 7.72
CA LYS A 8 -2.69 6.02 7.92
C LYS A 8 -3.60 4.90 8.39
N ILE A 9 -3.93 4.89 9.69
CA ILE A 9 -4.76 3.84 10.30
C ILE A 9 -6.20 4.28 10.29
N PHE A 10 -7.08 3.48 9.70
CA PHE A 10 -8.50 3.81 9.60
C PHE A 10 -9.18 3.65 10.95
N THR A 11 -10.03 4.63 11.27
CA THR A 11 -10.71 4.74 12.55
C THR A 11 -12.17 5.06 12.35
N ASN A 12 -13.00 4.57 13.25
CA ASN A 12 -14.44 4.86 13.30
C ASN A 12 -14.79 5.99 14.27
N VAL A 13 -13.82 6.65 14.90
CA VAL A 13 -14.05 7.69 15.93
C VAL A 13 -14.98 8.80 15.44
N HIS A 14 -14.92 9.15 14.16
CA HIS A 14 -15.75 10.22 13.56
C HIS A 14 -16.96 9.69 12.75
N SER A 15 -17.24 8.38 12.79
CA SER A 15 -18.35 7.72 12.09
C SER A 15 -18.49 8.14 10.61
N LYS A 16 -17.35 8.36 9.93
CA LYS A 16 -17.34 8.66 8.49
C LYS A 16 -17.52 7.39 7.69
N HIS A 17 -18.15 7.53 6.52
CA HIS A 17 -18.23 6.48 5.53
C HIS A 17 -17.01 6.54 4.60
N VAL A 18 -16.50 5.38 4.19
CA VAL A 18 -15.44 5.29 3.19
C VAL A 18 -16.08 5.44 1.81
N ASP A 19 -15.91 6.61 1.20
CA ASP A 19 -16.36 6.90 -0.17
C ASP A 19 -15.15 7.27 -1.04
N PRO A 20 -14.82 6.47 -2.08
CA PRO A 20 -13.69 6.78 -2.96
C PRO A 20 -13.91 8.01 -3.84
N LYS A 21 -15.15 8.51 -3.99
CA LYS A 21 -15.46 9.77 -4.71
C LYS A 21 -15.34 10.99 -3.80
N ASN A 22 -15.50 10.82 -2.49
CA ASN A 22 -15.46 11.89 -1.51
C ASN A 22 -14.75 11.44 -0.22
N PHE A 23 -13.46 11.12 -0.35
CA PHE A 23 -12.70 10.50 0.71
C PHE A 23 -12.44 11.49 1.86
N SER A 24 -12.87 11.13 3.07
CA SER A 24 -12.75 12.00 4.24
C SER A 24 -11.40 11.82 4.95
N PRO A 25 -10.62 12.91 5.18
CA PRO A 25 -9.41 12.84 6.00
C PRO A 25 -9.66 12.44 7.46
N GLU A 26 -10.91 12.54 7.94
CA GLU A 26 -11.31 12.13 9.30
C GLU A 26 -11.52 10.61 9.41
N SER A 27 -11.42 9.85 8.31
CA SER A 27 -11.54 8.39 8.30
C SER A 27 -10.28 7.66 8.80
N TYR A 28 -9.18 8.38 9.01
CA TYR A 28 -7.92 7.79 9.46
C TYR A 28 -7.17 8.73 10.40
N ILE A 29 -6.23 8.16 11.15
CA ILE A 29 -5.20 8.90 11.88
C ILE A 29 -3.84 8.68 11.22
N ASP A 30 -3.03 9.74 11.17
CA ASP A 30 -1.64 9.65 10.77
C ASP A 30 -0.80 9.14 11.95
N VAL A 31 -0.07 8.05 11.72
CA VAL A 31 0.80 7.42 12.70
C VAL A 31 2.20 7.34 12.12
N LYS A 32 3.17 7.92 12.83
CA LYS A 32 4.59 7.71 12.58
C LYS A 32 5.15 6.81 13.67
N VAL A 33 5.74 5.69 13.28
CA VAL A 33 6.33 4.73 14.22
C VAL A 33 7.52 5.38 14.93
N THR A 34 7.54 5.32 16.27
CA THR A 34 8.65 5.79 17.11
C THR A 34 9.55 4.65 17.62
N GLY A 35 9.09 3.40 17.49
CA GLY A 35 9.84 2.18 17.80
C GLY A 35 10.14 1.36 16.54
N ASP A 36 9.95 0.05 16.62
CA ASP A 36 10.19 -0.89 15.52
C ASP A 36 8.91 -1.28 14.77
N HIS A 37 7.72 -1.08 15.35
CA HIS A 37 6.46 -1.51 14.75
C HIS A 37 5.29 -0.53 14.94
N CYS A 38 4.34 -0.61 14.02
CA CYS A 38 3.01 -0.05 14.11
C CYS A 38 2.02 -1.11 14.63
N LEU A 39 1.11 -0.71 15.53
CA LEU A 39 0.00 -1.56 15.97
C LEU A 39 -1.25 -1.27 15.13
N ILE A 40 -1.68 -2.25 14.35
CA ILE A 40 -2.93 -2.17 13.60
C ILE A 40 -4.05 -2.77 14.46
N PRO A 41 -5.11 -2.01 14.78
CA PRO A 41 -6.19 -2.51 15.63
C PRO A 41 -6.88 -3.77 15.05
N PRO A 42 -7.59 -4.54 15.89
CA PRO A 42 -8.45 -5.63 15.44
C PRO A 42 -9.42 -5.19 14.33
N ASN A 43 -9.65 -6.05 13.34
CA ASN A 43 -10.61 -5.81 12.25
C ASN A 43 -10.47 -4.43 11.58
N SER A 44 -9.24 -3.91 11.52
CA SER A 44 -8.94 -2.58 11.02
C SER A 44 -8.10 -2.63 9.74
N PHE A 45 -7.93 -1.47 9.14
CA PHE A 45 -7.25 -1.26 7.87
C PHE A 45 -6.24 -0.11 8.01
N ALA A 46 -5.09 -0.25 7.35
CA ALA A 46 -4.10 0.81 7.28
C ALA A 46 -3.53 0.95 5.88
N LEU A 47 -3.20 2.18 5.51
CA LEU A 47 -2.36 2.47 4.35
C LEU A 47 -0.96 2.81 4.83
N ALA A 48 0.03 2.29 4.12
CA ALA A 48 1.41 2.69 4.24
C ALA A 48 2.01 2.85 2.84
N ARG A 49 3.31 3.12 2.77
CA ARG A 49 4.05 3.09 1.51
C ARG A 49 5.24 2.14 1.61
N SER A 50 5.79 1.77 0.47
CA SER A 50 7.08 1.12 0.41
C SER A 50 8.20 2.06 0.87
N VAL A 51 9.26 1.46 1.41
CA VAL A 51 10.56 2.15 1.56
C VAL A 51 11.20 2.35 0.20
N GLU A 52 11.11 1.34 -0.66
CA GLU A 52 11.68 1.38 -2.01
C GLU A 52 10.87 2.29 -2.94
N TYR A 53 11.58 3.16 -3.66
CA TYR A 53 11.05 3.85 -4.83
C TYR A 53 11.29 3.00 -6.07
N MET A 54 10.27 2.76 -6.88
CA MET A 54 10.41 1.93 -8.08
C MET A 54 10.19 2.73 -9.37
N ARG A 55 10.91 2.33 -10.42
CA ARG A 55 10.75 2.79 -11.80
C ARG A 55 10.63 1.54 -12.67
N MET A 56 9.44 1.28 -13.19
CA MET A 56 9.17 0.10 -14.01
C MET A 56 9.62 0.33 -15.45
N PRO A 57 10.26 -0.67 -16.08
CA PRO A 57 10.40 -0.71 -17.53
C PRO A 57 9.04 -0.61 -18.26
N GLU A 58 9.08 -0.25 -19.53
CA GLU A 58 7.87 -0.13 -20.37
C GLU A 58 7.33 -1.48 -20.87
N ASP A 59 8.00 -2.59 -20.56
CA ASP A 59 7.65 -3.96 -20.98
C ASP A 59 7.55 -4.94 -19.79
N VAL A 60 7.54 -4.44 -18.56
CA VAL A 60 7.47 -5.26 -17.35
C VAL A 60 6.27 -4.87 -16.49
N PHE A 61 5.49 -5.88 -16.11
CA PHE A 61 4.41 -5.78 -15.15
C PHE A 61 4.82 -6.45 -13.84
N ALA A 62 4.35 -5.96 -12.70
CA ALA A 62 4.62 -6.62 -11.42
C ALA A 62 3.36 -6.80 -10.57
N ILE A 63 3.30 -7.94 -9.88
CA ILE A 63 2.26 -8.26 -8.90
C ILE A 63 2.93 -8.32 -7.53
N ALA A 64 2.35 -7.63 -6.54
CA ALA A 64 2.78 -7.82 -5.16
C ALA A 64 2.00 -8.96 -4.51
N VAL A 65 2.72 -9.78 -3.74
CA VAL A 65 2.15 -10.87 -2.96
C VAL A 65 2.59 -10.68 -1.52
N GLY A 66 1.67 -10.88 -0.58
CA GLY A 66 1.98 -10.86 0.85
C GLY A 66 3.01 -11.93 1.22
N LYS A 67 3.82 -11.67 2.25
CA LYS A 67 4.71 -12.68 2.80
C LYS A 67 3.95 -13.65 3.71
N SER A 68 4.34 -14.93 3.65
CA SER A 68 3.69 -15.99 4.44
C SER A 68 3.73 -15.71 5.95
N THR A 69 4.80 -15.07 6.45
CA THR A 69 4.92 -14.68 7.87
C THR A 69 3.72 -13.84 8.34
N TYR A 70 3.36 -12.80 7.59
CA TYR A 70 2.24 -11.91 7.95
C TYR A 70 0.89 -12.54 7.63
N ALA A 71 0.78 -13.28 6.53
CA ALA A 71 -0.45 -14.02 6.20
C ALA A 71 -0.85 -15.02 7.29
N ARG A 72 0.12 -15.71 7.91
CA ARG A 72 -0.11 -16.64 9.03
C ARG A 72 -0.55 -15.94 10.33
N CYS A 73 -0.36 -14.62 10.41
CA CYS A 73 -0.85 -13.79 11.50
C CYS A 73 -2.22 -13.16 11.20
N GLY A 74 -2.90 -13.58 10.11
CA GLY A 74 -4.18 -13.00 9.69
C GLY A 74 -4.06 -11.58 9.11
N ILE A 75 -2.88 -11.25 8.58
CA ILE A 75 -2.66 -9.97 7.89
C ILE A 75 -2.74 -10.18 6.39
N VAL A 76 -3.68 -9.47 5.78
CA VAL A 76 -3.85 -9.46 4.33
C VAL A 76 -3.27 -8.17 3.80
N THR A 77 -2.32 -8.30 2.88
CA THR A 77 -1.72 -7.16 2.19
C THR A 77 -2.23 -7.12 0.77
N ASN A 78 -2.85 -6.01 0.38
CA ASN A 78 -3.26 -5.78 -1.00
C ASN A 78 -2.39 -4.68 -1.61
N VAL A 79 -2.00 -4.88 -2.86
CA VAL A 79 -1.27 -3.90 -3.64
C VAL A 79 -1.79 -4.01 -5.06
N THR A 80 -2.21 -2.89 -5.63
CA THR A 80 -2.63 -2.86 -7.03
C THR A 80 -1.45 -3.25 -7.92
N PRO A 81 -1.68 -4.01 -9.01
CA PRO A 81 -0.61 -4.39 -9.89
C PRO A 81 0.13 -3.18 -10.46
N ILE A 82 1.44 -3.34 -10.65
CA ILE A 82 2.34 -2.26 -11.03
C ILE A 82 2.55 -2.38 -12.54
N GLU A 83 2.00 -1.41 -13.27
CA GLU A 83 1.95 -1.41 -14.73
C GLU A 83 3.28 -0.98 -15.38
N PRO A 84 3.51 -1.34 -16.65
CA PRO A 84 4.68 -0.87 -17.40
C PRO A 84 4.75 0.66 -17.45
N GLY A 85 5.96 1.19 -17.25
CA GLY A 85 6.22 2.63 -17.18
C GLY A 85 5.71 3.32 -15.90
N TRP A 86 5.21 2.57 -14.91
CA TRP A 86 4.87 3.14 -13.60
C TRP A 86 6.12 3.56 -12.81
N GLU A 87 6.02 4.64 -12.04
CA GLU A 87 7.10 5.15 -11.19
C GLU A 87 6.51 5.68 -9.88
N GLY A 88 7.16 5.44 -8.73
CA GLY A 88 6.72 5.96 -7.43
C GLY A 88 7.11 5.11 -6.22
N TYR A 89 6.71 5.56 -5.03
CA TYR A 89 6.57 4.68 -3.87
C TYR A 89 5.27 3.91 -3.98
N ILE A 90 5.25 2.63 -3.64
CA ILE A 90 4.07 1.78 -3.77
C ILE A 90 3.21 1.93 -2.52
N THR A 91 1.92 2.25 -2.69
CA THR A 91 0.97 2.22 -1.58
C THR A 91 0.75 0.77 -1.17
N LEU A 92 0.90 0.50 0.13
CA LEU A 92 0.69 -0.79 0.76
C LEU A 92 -0.62 -0.74 1.54
N GLU A 93 -1.56 -1.61 1.19
CA GLU A 93 -2.83 -1.74 1.90
C GLU A 93 -2.72 -2.92 2.87
N ILE A 94 -3.00 -2.67 4.15
CA ILE A 94 -2.78 -3.62 5.24
C ILE A 94 -4.10 -3.83 5.97
N SER A 95 -4.69 -5.01 5.84
CA SER A 95 -5.89 -5.41 6.55
C SER A 95 -5.53 -6.36 7.69
N ASN A 96 -5.89 -6.00 8.92
CA ASN A 96 -5.86 -6.92 10.05
C ASN A 96 -7.23 -7.59 10.15
N THR A 97 -7.32 -8.84 9.71
CA THR A 97 -8.58 -9.61 9.72
C THR A 97 -8.79 -10.38 11.01
N THR A 98 -7.94 -10.17 12.01
CA THR A 98 -8.03 -10.83 13.32
C THR A 98 -8.75 -9.96 14.34
N SER A 99 -9.22 -10.59 15.41
CA SER A 99 -9.76 -9.91 16.59
C SER A 99 -8.70 -9.40 17.56
N LEU A 100 -7.40 -9.50 17.21
CA LEU A 100 -6.28 -9.07 18.04
C LEU A 100 -5.50 -7.92 17.37
N PRO A 101 -4.88 -7.00 18.14
CA PRO A 101 -3.96 -6.03 17.57
C PRO A 101 -2.77 -6.73 16.91
N ALA A 102 -2.38 -6.26 15.73
CA ALA A 102 -1.28 -6.84 14.97
C ALA A 102 -0.09 -5.89 14.86
N LYS A 103 1.12 -6.42 15.06
CA LYS A 103 2.37 -5.68 14.88
C LYS A 103 2.82 -5.75 13.44
N ILE A 104 3.03 -4.58 12.83
CA ILE A 104 3.65 -4.44 11.51
C ILE A 104 4.98 -3.72 11.70
N TYR A 105 6.08 -4.41 11.45
CA TYR A 105 7.42 -3.89 11.70
C TYR A 105 7.84 -2.94 10.58
N ALA A 106 8.15 -1.70 10.94
CA ALA A 106 8.62 -0.69 10.01
C ALA A 106 10.00 -1.04 9.47
N ASN A 107 10.27 -0.68 8.22
CA ASN A 107 11.49 -1.01 7.49
C ASN A 107 11.76 -2.52 7.30
N GLU A 108 10.80 -3.38 7.64
CA GLU A 108 10.87 -4.81 7.36
C GLU A 108 10.04 -5.19 6.13
N GLY A 109 10.39 -6.33 5.53
CA GLY A 109 9.74 -6.77 4.31
C GLY A 109 8.34 -7.30 4.58
N LEU A 110 7.33 -6.59 4.09
CA LEU A 110 5.90 -6.90 4.24
C LEU A 110 5.33 -7.70 3.06
N VAL A 111 5.73 -7.32 1.84
CA VAL A 111 5.33 -7.97 0.59
C VAL A 111 6.54 -8.31 -0.27
N GLN A 112 6.34 -9.15 -1.26
CA GLN A 112 7.32 -9.48 -2.31
C GLN A 112 6.70 -9.22 -3.69
N LEU A 113 7.54 -8.97 -4.68
CA LEU A 113 7.11 -8.67 -6.04
C LEU A 113 7.44 -9.84 -6.95
N VAL A 114 6.50 -10.19 -7.81
CA VAL A 114 6.70 -11.08 -8.95
C VAL A 114 6.69 -10.22 -10.20
N PHE A 115 7.79 -10.24 -10.94
CA PHE A 115 7.94 -9.49 -12.19
C PHE A 115 7.63 -10.38 -13.38
N LEU A 116 6.85 -9.86 -14.31
CA LEU A 116 6.42 -10.53 -15.53
C LEU A 116 6.84 -9.66 -16.71
N LYS A 117 7.75 -10.18 -17.53
CA LYS A 117 8.15 -9.52 -18.78
C LYS A 117 7.19 -9.91 -19.89
N GLY A 118 6.70 -8.93 -20.64
CA GLY A 118 5.82 -9.12 -21.78
C GLY A 118 6.26 -8.28 -22.98
N GLU A 119 5.34 -8.09 -23.92
CA GLU A 119 5.50 -7.08 -24.97
C GLU A 119 5.19 -5.69 -24.41
N LYS A 120 5.83 -4.66 -24.98
CA LYS A 120 5.53 -3.27 -24.62
C LYS A 120 4.10 -2.93 -25.10
N PRO A 121 3.19 -2.46 -24.22
CA PRO A 121 1.88 -2.00 -24.64
C PRO A 121 1.97 -0.66 -25.39
N ASP A 122 1.00 -0.39 -26.27
CA ASP A 122 0.90 0.88 -27.00
C ASP A 122 0.80 2.09 -26.06
N LEU A 123 0.15 1.92 -24.90
CA LEU A 123 -0.06 2.96 -23.91
C LEU A 123 0.37 2.49 -22.52
N THR A 124 1.53 2.99 -22.06
CA THR A 124 2.09 2.73 -20.73
C THR A 124 1.53 3.66 -19.66
N TYR A 125 1.78 3.36 -18.38
CA TYR A 125 1.19 4.07 -17.25
C TYR A 125 1.53 5.57 -17.20
N ASN A 126 2.77 5.91 -17.50
CA ASN A 126 3.26 7.28 -17.62
C ASN A 126 2.58 8.02 -18.79
N LEU A 127 2.43 7.37 -19.95
CA LEU A 127 1.85 7.99 -21.14
C LEU A 127 0.35 8.26 -21.00
N LYS A 128 -0.39 7.40 -20.31
CA LYS A 128 -1.83 7.63 -20.03
C LYS A 128 -2.10 8.68 -18.95
N GLY A 129 -1.06 9.29 -18.38
CA GLY A 129 -1.21 10.23 -17.26
C GLY A 129 -1.79 9.56 -16.02
N GLY A 130 -1.32 8.34 -15.69
CA GLY A 130 -1.87 7.54 -14.60
C GLY A 130 -1.89 8.29 -13.26
N LYS A 131 -3.03 8.21 -12.57
CA LYS A 131 -3.38 9.02 -11.38
C LYS A 131 -2.34 8.99 -10.24
N TYR A 132 -1.62 7.88 -10.14
CA TYR A 132 -0.68 7.57 -9.08
C TYR A 132 0.78 7.56 -9.59
N HIS A 133 1.03 8.11 -10.78
CA HIS A 133 2.38 8.20 -11.34
C HIS A 133 3.22 9.20 -10.55
N LYS A 134 4.45 8.83 -10.23
CA LYS A 134 5.40 9.58 -9.39
C LYS A 134 4.85 9.95 -8.03
N GLN A 135 3.95 9.12 -7.49
CA GLN A 135 3.36 9.40 -6.18
C GLN A 135 4.41 9.43 -5.08
N ASN A 136 4.25 10.38 -4.16
CA ASN A 136 5.10 10.59 -3.00
C ASN A 136 4.29 10.40 -1.73
N GLY A 137 4.85 9.73 -0.73
CA GLY A 137 4.14 9.45 0.52
C GLY A 137 3.00 8.43 0.35
N ILE A 138 2.05 8.48 1.27
CA ILE A 138 0.84 7.64 1.25
C ILE A 138 -0.26 8.41 0.51
N THR A 139 -0.45 8.09 -0.78
CA THR A 139 -1.43 8.78 -1.63
C THR A 139 -2.82 8.21 -1.41
N LEU A 140 -3.78 9.09 -1.13
CA LEU A 140 -5.19 8.74 -0.93
C LEU A 140 -5.90 8.46 -2.27
N PRO A 141 -7.06 7.78 -2.24
CA PRO A 141 -7.82 7.48 -3.45
C PRO A 141 -8.14 8.72 -4.30
N ARG A 142 -8.04 8.56 -5.63
CA ARG A 142 -8.39 9.55 -6.65
C ARG A 142 -9.26 8.90 -7.74
N ILE A 143 -10.40 9.52 -8.06
CA ILE A 143 -11.26 9.14 -9.19
C ILE A 143 -11.08 10.11 -10.35
#